data_AF-A0A7X4YLH9-F1
#
_entry.id   AF-A0A7X4YLH9-F1
#
_cell.length_a   1.000
_cell.length_b   1.000
_cell.length_c   1.000
_cell.angle_alpha   90.00
_cell.angle_beta   90.00
_cell.angle_gamma   90.00
#
_symmetry.space_group_name_H-M   'P 1'
#
loop_
_entity.id
_entity.type
_entity.pdbx_description
1 polymer ?
#
loop_
_entity_poly.entity_id
_entity_poly.type
_entity_poly.pdbx_seq_one_letter_code
_entity_poly.pdbx_strand_id
1 'polypeptide(L)'
;MKTLENPLSLGNGQISVLMYLNQIKTCKVNDVAKFLGVTSGAATGLTDKLVALELIERTRQEEDRRVVLLTLTAKGKAIVGQIWNQRKAWFTGIVGQLEESQLDVVLEAFKLLYDLIQDKQDQNKEVES
;
A
#
# COMPACT_ATOMS: atom_id res chain seq x y z
N MET A 1 -10.34 17.70 11.47
CA MET A 1 -9.69 16.85 10.45
C MET A 1 -10.67 15.74 10.08
N LYS A 2 -11.38 15.84 8.94
CA LYS A 2 -12.25 14.74 8.49
C LYS A 2 -11.33 13.55 8.18
N THR A 3 -11.41 12.51 8.99
CA THR A 3 -10.76 11.22 8.74
C THR A 3 -11.20 10.76 7.34
N LEU A 4 -10.24 10.39 6.48
CA LEU A 4 -10.54 9.69 5.22
C LEU A 4 -11.51 8.56 5.57
N GLU A 5 -12.76 8.64 5.07
CA GLU A 5 -13.81 7.74 5.54
C GLU A 5 -13.38 6.31 5.28
N ASN A 6 -13.40 5.51 6.33
CA ASN A 6 -12.96 4.14 6.31
C ASN A 6 -14.20 3.26 6.26
N PRO A 7 -14.72 2.91 5.07
CA PRO A 7 -16.02 2.25 4.93
C PRO A 7 -16.08 0.87 5.63
N LEU A 8 -14.94 0.33 6.04
CA LEU A 8 -14.81 -0.99 6.68
C LEU A 8 -14.06 -0.96 8.02
N SER A 9 -13.79 0.22 8.60
CA SER A 9 -12.98 0.38 9.83
C SER A 9 -11.64 -0.40 9.82
N LEU A 10 -10.97 -0.42 8.66
CA LEU A 10 -9.64 -1.02 8.48
C LEU A 10 -8.55 -0.18 9.16
N GLY A 11 -7.70 -0.80 9.97
CA GLY A 11 -6.53 -0.11 10.51
C GLY A 11 -5.54 0.29 9.40
N ASN A 12 -4.70 1.30 9.65
CA ASN A 12 -3.69 1.75 8.68
C ASN A 12 -2.79 0.61 8.17
N GLY A 13 -2.41 -0.33 9.03
CA GLY A 13 -1.64 -1.52 8.63
C GLY A 13 -2.39 -2.39 7.61
N GLN A 14 -3.70 -2.58 7.78
CA GLN A 14 -4.53 -3.35 6.84
C GLN A 14 -4.65 -2.68 5.49
N ILE A 15 -4.84 -1.36 5.49
CA ILE A 15 -4.85 -0.57 4.25
C ILE A 15 -3.49 -0.67 3.54
N SER A 16 -2.39 -0.58 4.28
CA SER A 16 -1.04 -0.74 3.71
C SER A 16 -0.84 -2.11 3.06
N VAL A 17 -1.34 -3.20 3.67
CA VAL A 17 -1.28 -4.54 3.06
C VAL A 17 -2.08 -4.63 1.77
N LEU A 18 -3.31 -4.09 1.75
CA LEU A 18 -4.15 -4.08 0.54
C LEU A 18 -3.49 -3.29 -0.60
N MET A 19 -2.92 -2.12 -0.29
CA MET A 19 -2.19 -1.30 -1.26
C MET A 19 -0.93 -1.99 -1.77
N TYR A 20 -0.19 -2.65 -0.88
CA TYR A 20 1.00 -3.42 -1.24
C TYR A 20 0.64 -4.56 -2.20
N LEU A 21 -0.35 -5.39 -1.85
CA LEU A 21 -0.81 -6.48 -2.72
C LEU A 21 -1.37 -5.98 -4.06
N ASN A 22 -1.97 -4.78 -4.10
CA ASN A 22 -2.41 -4.19 -5.37
C ASN A 22 -1.24 -3.90 -6.32
N GLN A 23 -0.09 -3.52 -5.78
CA GLN A 23 1.12 -3.23 -6.55
C GLN A 23 1.82 -4.51 -7.01
N ILE A 24 2.13 -5.41 -6.08
CA ILE A 24 2.96 -6.61 -6.36
C ILE A 24 2.16 -7.86 -6.75
N LYS A 25 0.82 -7.79 -6.73
CA LYS A 25 -0.16 -8.83 -7.10
C LYS A 25 -0.24 -10.04 -6.17
N THR A 26 0.90 -10.59 -5.74
CA THR A 26 0.96 -11.74 -4.84
C THR A 26 2.18 -11.66 -3.93
N CYS A 27 2.07 -12.11 -2.68
CA CYS A 27 3.22 -12.24 -1.78
C CYS A 27 3.04 -13.31 -0.72
N LYS A 28 4.14 -13.68 -0.06
CA LYS A 28 4.08 -14.55 1.12
C LYS A 28 3.68 -13.74 2.34
N VAL A 29 3.07 -14.39 3.34
CA VAL A 29 2.76 -13.75 4.63
C VAL A 29 4.01 -13.13 5.29
N ASN A 30 5.17 -13.76 5.13
CA ASN A 30 6.44 -13.23 5.66
C ASN A 30 6.89 -11.93 4.96
N ASP A 31 6.53 -11.74 3.69
CA ASP A 31 6.86 -10.51 2.96
C ASP A 31 6.04 -9.33 3.50
N VAL A 32 4.81 -9.58 3.94
CA VAL A 32 3.99 -8.58 4.65
C VAL A 32 4.65 -8.14 5.95
N ALA A 33 5.19 -9.07 6.73
CA ALA A 33 5.88 -8.74 7.98
C ALA A 33 7.10 -7.83 7.73
N LYS A 34 7.91 -8.17 6.71
CA LYS A 34 9.06 -7.36 6.28
C LYS A 34 8.64 -5.98 5.79
N PHE A 35 7.64 -5.93 4.91
CA PHE A 35 7.12 -4.67 4.35
C PHE A 35 6.61 -3.71 5.42
N LEU A 36 5.89 -4.23 6.42
CA LEU A 36 5.34 -3.42 7.49
C LEU A 36 6.33 -3.14 8.63
N GLY A 37 7.49 -3.81 8.66
CA GLY A 37 8.44 -3.72 9.77
C GLY A 37 7.88 -4.25 11.09
N VAL A 38 7.05 -5.30 11.05
CA VAL A 38 6.39 -5.89 12.23
C VAL A 38 6.76 -7.35 12.42
N THR A 39 6.41 -7.92 13.58
CA THR A 39 6.60 -9.35 13.86
C THR A 39 5.68 -10.21 12.99
N SER A 40 6.08 -11.46 12.72
CA SER A 40 5.27 -12.41 11.94
C SER A 40 3.88 -12.67 12.56
N GLY A 41 3.78 -12.64 13.89
CA GLY A 41 2.50 -12.75 14.60
C GLY A 41 1.56 -11.58 14.32
N ALA A 42 2.09 -10.35 14.34
CA ALA A 42 1.32 -9.15 14.02
C ALA A 42 0.87 -9.14 12.54
N ALA A 43 1.75 -9.55 11.61
CA ALA A 43 1.40 -9.69 10.19
C ALA A 43 0.31 -10.75 9.97
N THR A 44 0.38 -11.87 10.69
CA THR A 44 -0.66 -12.91 10.67
C THR A 44 -2.00 -12.35 11.11
N GLY A 45 -2.07 -11.68 12.27
CA GLY A 45 -3.33 -11.08 12.76
C GLY A 45 -3.90 -9.99 11.84
N LEU A 46 -3.04 -9.17 11.23
CA LEU A 46 -3.46 -8.18 10.23
C LEU A 46 -4.08 -8.84 9.00
N THR A 47 -3.43 -9.88 8.48
CA THR A 47 -3.89 -10.60 7.28
C THR A 47 -5.11 -11.48 7.57
N ASP A 48 -5.24 -12.08 8.77
CA ASP A 48 -6.41 -12.86 9.18
C ASP A 48 -7.69 -12.03 9.13
N LYS A 49 -7.65 -10.78 9.63
CA LYS A 49 -8.82 -9.89 9.54
C LYS A 49 -9.16 -9.52 8.09
N LEU A 50 -8.17 -9.37 7.22
CA LEU A 50 -8.41 -9.12 5.79
C LEU A 50 -9.02 -10.34 5.08
N VAL A 51 -8.60 -11.56 5.45
CA VAL A 51 -9.18 -12.82 4.97
C VAL A 51 -10.62 -12.96 5.47
N ALA A 52 -10.89 -12.67 6.75
CA ALA A 52 -12.22 -12.72 7.33
C ALA A 52 -13.21 -11.73 6.68
N LEU A 53 -12.69 -10.60 6.18
CA LEU A 53 -13.46 -9.63 5.40
C LEU A 53 -13.54 -9.97 3.90
N GLU A 54 -12.95 -11.09 3.48
CA GLU A 54 -12.86 -11.58 2.09
C GLU A 54 -12.19 -10.58 1.14
N LEU A 55 -11.29 -9.75 1.66
CA LEU A 55 -10.54 -8.77 0.86
C LEU A 55 -9.28 -9.38 0.26
N ILE A 56 -8.72 -10.38 0.94
CA ILE A 56 -7.60 -11.19 0.44
C ILE A 56 -7.93 -12.66 0.60
N GLU A 57 -7.28 -13.50 -0.17
CA GLU A 57 -7.35 -14.95 -0.08
C GLU A 57 -5.96 -15.54 0.16
N ARG A 58 -5.94 -16.77 0.72
CA ARG A 58 -4.73 -17.54 0.99
C ARG A 58 -4.68 -18.76 0.09
N THR A 59 -3.65 -18.85 -0.74
CA THR A 59 -3.42 -20.01 -1.62
C THR A 59 -2.14 -20.71 -1.20
N ARG A 60 -2.22 -22.01 -0.92
CA ARG A 60 -1.02 -22.83 -0.70
C ARG A 60 -0.42 -23.19 -2.05
N GLN A 61 0.89 -23.03 -2.20
CA GLN A 61 1.55 -23.48 -3.42
C GLN A 61 1.50 -24.99 -3.53
N GLU A 62 1.37 -25.50 -4.75
CA GLU A 62 1.34 -26.95 -5.01
C GLU A 62 2.71 -27.58 -4.78
N GLU A 63 3.79 -26.90 -5.18
CA GLU A 63 5.16 -27.42 -5.07
C GLU A 63 5.69 -27.42 -3.62
N ASP A 64 5.34 -26.42 -2.82
CA ASP A 64 5.62 -26.39 -1.37
C ASP A 64 4.40 -25.90 -0.59
N ARG A 65 3.65 -26.87 -0.04
CA ARG A 65 2.44 -26.63 0.75
C ARG A 65 2.69 -25.83 2.04
N ARG A 66 3.95 -25.63 2.44
CA ARG A 66 4.32 -24.76 3.57
C ARG A 66 4.31 -23.29 3.19
N VAL A 67 4.36 -22.97 1.89
CA VAL A 67 4.30 -21.60 1.40
C VAL A 67 2.84 -21.18 1.21
N VAL A 68 2.45 -20.13 1.93
CA VAL A 68 1.13 -19.50 1.81
C VAL A 68 1.30 -18.17 1.09
N LEU A 69 0.64 -18.05 -0.06
CA LEU A 69 0.54 -16.83 -0.85
C LEU A 69 -0.74 -16.07 -0.49
N LEU A 70 -0.65 -14.76 -0.57
CA LEU A 70 -1.75 -13.81 -0.39
C LEU A 70 -2.02 -13.11 -1.71
N THR A 71 -3.29 -13.05 -2.11
CA THR A 71 -3.77 -12.33 -3.30
C THR A 71 -5.00 -11.50 -2.95
N LEU A 72 -5.20 -10.39 -3.65
CA LEU A 72 -6.44 -9.63 -3.55
C LEU A 72 -7.58 -10.38 -4.24
N THR A 73 -8.71 -10.51 -3.55
CA THR A 73 -9.96 -10.93 -4.17
C THR A 73 -10.52 -9.81 -5.05
N ALA A 74 -11.58 -10.10 -5.82
CA ALA A 74 -12.31 -9.06 -6.56
C ALA A 74 -12.85 -7.97 -5.62
N LYS A 75 -13.38 -8.36 -4.46
CA LYS A 75 -13.85 -7.45 -3.40
C LYS A 75 -12.71 -6.58 -2.86
N GLY A 76 -11.55 -7.18 -2.60
CA GLY A 76 -10.34 -6.46 -2.18
C GLY A 76 -9.90 -5.40 -3.18
N LYS A 77 -9.88 -5.74 -4.48
CA LYS A 77 -9.53 -4.79 -5.56
C LYS A 77 -10.51 -3.62 -5.62
N ALA A 78 -11.81 -3.88 -5.47
CA ALA A 78 -12.83 -2.84 -5.42
C ALA A 78 -12.62 -1.87 -4.24
N ILE A 79 -12.33 -2.40 -3.04
CA ILE A 79 -12.03 -1.59 -1.86
C ILE A 79 -10.77 -0.75 -2.06
N VAL A 80 -9.70 -1.32 -2.63
CA VAL A 80 -8.49 -0.56 -2.96
C VAL A 80 -8.81 0.60 -3.92
N GLY A 81 -9.64 0.37 -4.94
CA GLY A 81 -10.09 1.41 -5.86
C GLY A 81 -10.87 2.53 -5.15
N GLN A 82 -11.75 2.18 -4.22
CA GLN A 82 -12.48 3.17 -3.39
C GLN A 82 -11.53 4.00 -2.52
N ILE A 83 -10.59 3.35 -1.82
CA ILE A 83 -9.59 4.02 -0.99
C ILE A 83 -8.74 4.98 -1.84
N TRP A 84 -8.31 4.52 -3.02
CA TRP A 84 -7.53 5.34 -3.95
C TRP A 84 -8.31 6.59 -4.41
N ASN A 85 -9.55 6.40 -4.84
CA ASN A 85 -10.39 7.51 -5.31
C ASN A 85 -10.67 8.52 -4.19
N GLN A 86 -10.91 8.06 -2.97
CA GLN A 86 -11.13 8.95 -1.84
C GLN A 86 -9.87 9.73 -1.46
N ARG A 87 -8.70 9.06 -1.41
CA ARG A 87 -7.42 9.73 -1.18
C ARG A 87 -7.12 10.76 -2.27
N LYS A 88 -7.38 10.42 -3.53
CA LYS A 88 -7.23 11.34 -4.66
C LYS A 88 -8.15 12.55 -4.52
N ALA A 89 -9.44 12.35 -4.25
CA ALA A 89 -10.39 13.44 -4.08
C ALA A 89 -10.00 14.37 -2.92
N TRP A 90 -9.59 13.80 -1.78
CA TRP A 90 -9.09 14.57 -0.65
C TRP A 90 -7.83 15.37 -1.01
N PHE A 91 -6.86 14.75 -1.68
CA PHE A 91 -5.62 15.40 -2.10
C PHE A 91 -5.89 16.53 -3.11
N THR A 92 -6.72 16.29 -4.13
CA THR A 92 -7.15 17.32 -5.08
C THR A 92 -7.86 18.47 -4.39
N GLY A 93 -8.69 18.19 -3.37
CA GLY A 93 -9.33 19.25 -2.58
C GLY A 93 -8.38 20.10 -1.73
N ILE A 94 -7.23 19.54 -1.32
CA ILE A 94 -6.18 20.30 -0.63
C ILE A 94 -5.38 21.14 -1.62
N VAL A 95 -4.86 20.50 -2.68
CA VAL A 95 -4.02 21.17 -3.67
C VAL A 95 -4.81 22.24 -4.43
N GLY A 96 -6.11 22.03 -4.66
CA GLY A 96 -6.98 23.03 -5.29
C GLY A 96 -7.25 24.28 -4.45
N GLN A 97 -6.78 24.36 -3.19
CA GLN A 97 -6.82 25.58 -2.39
C GLN A 97 -5.59 26.47 -2.59
N LEU A 98 -4.58 25.98 -3.30
CA LEU A 98 -3.36 26.74 -3.59
C LEU A 98 -3.57 27.67 -4.78
N GLU A 99 -2.99 28.85 -4.70
CA GLU A 99 -2.83 29.72 -5.87
C GLU A 99 -1.79 29.11 -6.83
N GLU A 100 -1.83 29.52 -8.11
CA GLU A 100 -0.94 29.01 -9.14
C GLU A 100 0.54 29.16 -8.76
N SER A 101 0.91 30.32 -8.21
CA SER A 101 2.28 30.60 -7.72
C SER A 101 2.72 29.68 -6.58
N GLN A 102 1.79 29.27 -5.71
CA GLN A 102 2.07 28.35 -4.61
C GLN A 102 2.18 26.90 -5.12
N LEU A 103 1.36 26.55 -6.11
CA LEU A 103 1.41 25.25 -6.77
C LEU A 103 2.75 25.03 -7.46
N ASP A 104 3.29 26.05 -8.13
CA ASP A 104 4.61 26.00 -8.77
C ASP A 104 5.72 25.69 -7.75
N VAL A 105 5.74 26.39 -6.61
CA VAL A 105 6.71 26.14 -5.53
C VAL A 105 6.60 24.71 -5.00
N VAL A 106 5.38 24.21 -4.81
CA VAL A 106 5.16 22.83 -4.37
C VAL A 106 5.67 21.84 -5.41
N LEU A 107 5.40 22.07 -6.70
CA LEU A 107 5.85 21.20 -7.79
C LEU A 107 7.38 21.17 -7.89
N GLU A 108 8.04 22.31 -7.77
CA GLU A 108 9.51 22.39 -7.76
C GLU A 108 10.10 21.59 -6.59
N ALA A 109 9.56 21.76 -5.38
CA ALA A 109 9.99 21.02 -4.21
C ALA A 109 9.76 19.51 -4.36
N PHE A 110 8.60 19.10 -4.91
CA PHE A 110 8.31 17.69 -5.18
C PHE A 110 9.25 17.09 -6.21
N LYS A 111 9.62 17.84 -7.26
CA LYS A 111 10.58 17.39 -8.27
C LYS A 111 11.96 17.13 -7.65
N LEU A 112 12.45 18.07 -6.84
CA LEU A 112 13.71 17.90 -6.11
C LEU A 112 13.70 16.65 -5.23
N LEU A 113 12.62 16.42 -4.48
CA LEU A 113 12.48 15.23 -3.66
C LEU A 113 12.42 13.95 -4.49
N TYR A 114 11.70 13.98 -5.62
CA TYR A 114 11.58 12.83 -6.51
C TYR A 114 12.94 12.42 -7.08
N ASP A 115 13.71 13.38 -7.60
CA ASP A 115 15.03 13.14 -8.18
C ASP A 115 15.98 12.53 -7.12
N LEU A 116 15.99 13.08 -5.90
CA LEU A 116 16.79 12.53 -4.79
C LEU A 116 16.40 11.09 -4.39
N ILE A 117 15.11 10.74 -4.48
CA ILE A 117 14.64 9.38 -4.18
C ILE A 117 15.06 8.41 -5.29
N GLN A 118 14.98 8.81 -6.56
CA GLN A 118 15.42 7.98 -7.69
C GLN A 118 16.92 7.71 -7.63
N ASP A 119 17.73 8.74 -7.42
CA ASP A 119 19.19 8.60 -7.31
C ASP A 119 19.60 7.59 -6.23
N LYS A 120 18.92 7.59 -5.07
CA LYS A 120 19.17 6.63 -4.00
C LYS A 120 18.74 5.20 -4.33
N GLN A 121 17.68 5.02 -5.11
CA GLN A 121 17.23 3.68 -5.51
C GLN A 121 18.16 3.06 -6.56
N ASP A 122 18.74 3.87 -7.43
CA ASP A 122 19.68 3.40 -8.45
C ASP A 122 21.04 3.03 -7.84
N GLN A 123 21.53 3.82 -6.87
CA GLN A 123 22.75 3.45 -6.12
C GLN A 123 22.62 2.15 -5.32
N ASN A 124 21.44 1.86 -4.76
CA ASN A 124 21.23 0.60 -4.04
C ASN A 124 21.18 -0.64 -4.96
N LYS A 125 20.85 -0.49 -6.25
CA LYS A 125 20.86 -1.61 -7.21
C LYS A 125 22.26 -1.97 -7.70
N GLU A 126 23.17 -1.00 -7.78
CA GLU A 126 24.57 -1.22 -8.18
C GLU A 126 25.40 -1.94 -7.10
N VAL A 127 25.00 -1.82 -5.82
CA VAL A 127 25.70 -2.46 -4.69
C VAL A 127 25.25 -3.92 -4.45
N GLU A 128 24.06 -4.29 -4.94
CA GLU A 128 23.51 -5.65 -4.84
C GLU A 128 23.76 -6.51 -6.11
N SER A 129 24.46 -5.97 -7.11
CA SER A 129 24.89 -6.66 -8.34
C SER A 129 26.35 -7.11 -8.26
#